data_AF-A0A955HM85-F1
#
_entry.id   AF-A0A955HM85-F1
#
_cell.length_a   1.000
_cell.length_b   1.000
_cell.length_c   1.000
_cell.angle_alpha   90.00
_cell.angle_beta   90.00
_cell.angle_gamma   90.00
#
_symmetry.space_group_name_H-M   'P 1'
#
loop_
_entity.id
_entity.type
_entity.pdbx_description
1 polymer ?
#
loop_
_entity_poly.entity_id
_entity_poly.type
_entity_poly.pdbx_seq_one_letter_code
_entity_poly.pdbx_strand_id
1 'polypeptide(L)' 'MLKKRVALFGGAFDPVHNGHVQVASVVATDFIDEVWFVP' A
#
# COMPACT_ATOMS: atom_id res chain seq x y z
N MET A 1 -21.26 -9.09 4.12
CA MET A 1 -20.34 -8.08 3.54
C MET A 1 -19.05 -8.80 3.16
N LEU A 2 -18.49 -8.56 1.97
CA LEU A 2 -17.16 -9.07 1.62
C LEU A 2 -16.11 -8.42 2.53
N LYS A 3 -15.16 -9.21 3.04
CA LYS A 3 -14.10 -8.73 3.91
C LYS A 3 -13.04 -8.04 3.06
N LYS A 4 -12.74 -6.76 3.35
CA LYS A 4 -11.68 -6.02 2.66
C LYS A 4 -10.31 -6.65 2.91
N ARG A 5 -9.51 -6.72 1.86
CA ARG A 5 -8.13 -7.20 1.86
C ARG A 5 -7.23 -5.97 1.87
N VAL A 6 -6.63 -5.71 3.02
CA VAL A 6 -5.76 -4.54 3.26
C VAL A 6 -4.32 -5.00 3.31
N ALA A 7 -3.46 -4.45 2.46
CA ALA A 7 -2.02 -4.62 2.55
C ALA A 7 -1.42 -3.53 3.44
N LEU A 8 -0.49 -3.90 4.31
CA LEU A 8 0.26 -2.96 5.14
C LEU A 8 1.63 -2.75 4.52
N PHE A 9 1.93 -1.52 4.12
CA PHE A 9 3.21 -1.14 3.54
C PHE A 9 4.05 -0.40 4.58
N GLY A 10 4.96 -1.15 5.22
CA GLY A 10 5.86 -0.63 6.24
C GLY A 10 7.11 0.03 5.65
N GLY A 11 7.56 1.14 6.25
CA GLY A 11 8.81 1.80 5.91
C GLY A 11 9.00 3.12 6.65
N ALA A 12 10.26 3.56 6.81
CA ALA A 12 10.55 4.82 7.49
C ALA A 12 9.98 6.06 6.75
N PHE A 13 9.84 5.96 5.42
CA PHE A 13 9.27 7.01 4.55
C PHE A 13 9.83 8.42 4.80
N ASP A 14 11.14 8.53 5.03
CA ASP A 14 11.85 9.77 5.33
C ASP A 14 12.78 10.21 4.16
N PRO A 15 12.26 10.87 3.11
CA PRO A 15 10.86 11.23 2.85
C PRO A 15 10.12 10.21 1.95
N VAL A 16 8.80 10.31 1.91
CA VAL A 16 7.99 9.63 0.89
C VAL A 16 8.35 10.16 -0.50
N HIS A 17 8.31 9.29 -1.51
CA HIS A 17 8.67 9.64 -2.90
C HIS A 17 7.95 8.73 -3.89
N ASN A 18 8.02 9.06 -5.18
CA ASN A 18 7.27 8.37 -6.24
C ASN A 18 7.53 6.86 -6.30
N GLY A 19 8.73 6.40 -5.97
CA GLY A 19 9.02 4.96 -5.84
C GLY A 19 8.11 4.25 -4.83
N HIS A 20 7.84 4.85 -3.67
CA HIS A 20 6.93 4.28 -2.67
C HIS A 20 5.49 4.21 -3.19
N VAL A 21 5.03 5.27 -3.85
CA VAL A 21 3.68 5.33 -4.44
C VAL A 21 3.54 4.29 -5.55
N GLN A 22 4.58 4.12 -6.38
CA GLN A 22 4.58 3.14 -7.45
C GLN A 22 4.51 1.71 -6.91
N VAL A 23 5.26 1.40 -5.86
CA VAL A 23 5.15 0.10 -5.17
C VAL A 23 3.73 -0.13 -4.65
N ALA A 24 3.16 0.85 -3.94
CA ALA A 24 1.78 0.74 -3.44
C ALA A 24 0.76 0.55 -4.58
N SER A 25 0.94 1.23 -5.72
CA SER A 25 0.05 1.09 -6.89
C SER A 25 0.15 -0.28 -7.56
N VAL A 26 1.32 -0.90 -7.57
CA VAL A 26 1.51 -2.26 -8.12
C VAL A 26 0.91 -3.31 -7.21
N VAL A 27 0.92 -3.07 -5.89
CA VAL A 27 0.32 -3.96 -4.89
C VAL A 27 -1.22 -3.86 -4.88
N ALA A 28 -1.76 -2.66 -5.14
CA ALA A 28 -3.18 -2.41 -5.34
C ALA A 28 -3.64 -3.04 -6.67
N THR A 29 -3.90 -4.34 -6.63
CA THR A 29 -4.42 -5.16 -7.75
C THR A 29 -5.86 -5.59 -7.45
N ASP A 30 -6.48 -6.36 -8.35
CA ASP A 30 -7.83 -6.95 -8.15
C ASP A 30 -7.99 -7.79 -6.87
N PHE A 31 -6.88 -8.13 -6.18
CA PHE A 31 -6.86 -8.93 -4.95
C PHE A 31 -6.65 -8.11 -3.67
N ILE A 32 -6.33 -6.82 -3.76
CA ILE A 32 -6.06 -5.96 -2.61
C ILE A 32 -6.89 -4.69 -2.76
N ASP A 33 -7.80 -4.46 -1.82
CA ASP A 33 -8.70 -3.31 -1.87
C ASP A 33 -7.97 -2.02 -1.46
N GLU A 34 -7.03 -2.12 -0.52
CA GLU A 34 -6.37 -0.96 0.08
C GLU A 34 -4.90 -1.28 0.43
N VAL A 35 -4.04 -0.28 0.29
CA VAL A 35 -2.65 -0.31 0.79
C VAL A 35 -2.52 0.81 1.82
N TRP A 36 -2.22 0.44 3.07
CA TRP A 36 -2.03 1.39 4.16
C TRP A 36 -0.54 1.55 4.44
N PHE A 37 -0.06 2.79 4.40
CA PHE A 37 1.30 3.12 4.78
C PHE A 37 1.43 3.10 6.30
N VAL A 38 2.43 2.39 6.79
CA VAL A 38 2.73 2.25 8.23
C VAL A 38 4.17 2.74 8.47
N PRO A 39 4.33 3.97 8.98
CA PRO A 39 5.64 4.53 9.35
C PRO A 39 6.35 3.75 10.47
#